data_AF-A0A8J3MB63-F1
#
_entry.id   AF-A0A8J3MB63-F1
#
_cell.length_a   1.000
_cell.length_b   1.000
_cell.length_c   1.000
_cell.angle_alpha   90.00
_cell.angle_beta   90.00
_cell.angle_gamma   90.00
#
_symmetry.space_group_name_H-M   'P 1'
#
loop_
_entity.id
_entity.type
_entity.pdbx_description
1 polymer ?
#
loop_
_entity_poly.entity_id
_entity_poly.type
_entity_poly.pdbx_seq_one_letter_code
_entity_poly.pdbx_strand_id
1 'polypeptide(L)'
;MGLDIGFYRQDETEALGFRNHGDLFDMIIAQPHVRVEPYDDFYVTRPMVTAVLEEIEEEMTANGLPLPTLPDRDTIEFADLRSAIPREFFFGEPDDWVAALPFYRVLLTELLDDVRRDGCLICGWSA
;
A
#
# COMPACT_ATOMS: atom_id res chain seq x y z
N MET A 1 -5.07 -9.39 -19.03
CA MET A 1 -3.92 -8.48 -18.83
C MET A 1 -4.29 -7.69 -17.61
N GLY A 2 -3.52 -7.92 -16.56
CA GLY A 2 -3.89 -7.61 -15.19
C GLY A 2 -2.74 -6.87 -14.54
N LEU A 3 -3.05 -5.81 -13.78
CA LEU A 3 -2.04 -4.91 -13.24
C LEU A 3 -1.35 -5.53 -12.03
N ASP A 4 -0.14 -6.05 -12.21
CA ASP A 4 0.71 -6.48 -11.11
C ASP A 4 1.54 -5.30 -10.61
N ILE A 5 1.53 -5.04 -9.31
CA ILE A 5 2.21 -3.91 -8.64
C ILE A 5 3.13 -4.49 -7.58
N GLY A 6 4.38 -4.05 -7.55
CA GLY A 6 5.36 -4.42 -6.53
C GLY A 6 6.06 -3.21 -5.95
N PHE A 7 6.22 -3.21 -4.62
CA PHE A 7 7.03 -2.26 -3.89
C PHE A 7 8.32 -2.95 -3.44
N TYR A 8 9.45 -2.40 -3.86
CA TYR A 8 10.77 -3.00 -3.66
C TYR A 8 11.65 -2.09 -2.82
N ARG A 9 12.44 -2.70 -1.95
CA ARG A 9 13.54 -2.03 -1.26
C ARG A 9 14.69 -1.75 -2.22
N GLN A 10 15.65 -0.95 -1.76
CA GLN A 10 16.83 -0.57 -2.55
C GLN A 10 17.73 -1.77 -2.89
N ASP A 11 17.60 -2.89 -2.17
CA ASP A 11 18.30 -4.16 -2.42
C ASP A 11 17.50 -5.14 -3.30
N GLU A 12 16.45 -4.64 -3.97
CA GLU A 12 15.52 -5.40 -4.83
C GLU A 12 14.64 -6.42 -4.10
N THR A 13 14.67 -6.46 -2.76
CA THR A 13 13.74 -7.31 -2.01
C THR A 13 12.33 -6.75 -2.05
N GLU A 14 11.35 -7.58 -2.38
CA GLU A 14 9.94 -7.19 -2.37
C GLU A 14 9.48 -6.93 -0.92
N ALA A 15 8.94 -5.74 -0.70
CA ALA A 15 8.32 -5.34 0.56
C ALA A 15 6.83 -5.68 0.57
N LEU A 16 6.14 -5.42 -0.54
CA LEU A 16 4.70 -5.62 -0.68
C LEU A 16 4.34 -5.76 -2.17
N GLY A 17 3.39 -6.62 -2.51
CA GLY A 17 2.96 -6.83 -3.89
C GLY A 17 1.47 -7.12 -4.00
N PHE A 18 0.88 -6.73 -5.12
CA PHE A 18 -0.55 -6.78 -5.41
C PHE A 18 -0.80 -7.19 -6.86
N ARG A 19 -1.88 -7.93 -7.13
CA ARG A 19 -2.34 -8.21 -8.50
C ARG A 19 -3.74 -7.70 -8.74
N ASN A 20 -3.91 -6.91 -9.79
CA ASN A 20 -5.14 -6.22 -10.18
C ASN A 20 -5.68 -5.26 -9.11
N HIS A 21 -4.84 -4.43 -8.49
CA HIS A 21 -5.32 -3.38 -7.59
C HIS A 21 -5.25 -2.03 -8.30
N GLY A 22 -6.09 -1.85 -9.31
CA GLY A 22 -6.10 -0.66 -10.17
C GLY A 22 -6.42 0.59 -9.38
N ASP A 23 -7.47 0.54 -8.55
CA ASP A 23 -7.90 1.70 -7.76
C ASP A 23 -6.79 2.16 -6.78
N LEU A 24 -6.13 1.23 -6.08
CA LEU A 24 -4.99 1.56 -5.22
C LEU A 24 -3.83 2.16 -6.04
N PHE A 25 -3.53 1.60 -7.21
CA PHE A 25 -2.45 2.10 -8.06
C PHE A 25 -2.72 3.53 -8.50
N ASP A 26 -3.95 3.81 -8.94
CA ASP A 26 -4.38 5.13 -9.38
C ASP A 26 -4.21 6.18 -8.28
N MET A 27 -4.55 5.85 -7.02
CA MET A 27 -4.29 6.72 -5.87
C MET A 27 -2.81 7.03 -5.68
N ILE A 28 -1.93 6.04 -5.89
CA ILE A 28 -0.48 6.20 -5.73
C ILE A 28 0.11 7.06 -6.85
N ILE A 29 -0.25 6.80 -8.11
CA ILE A 29 0.30 7.57 -9.25
C ILE A 29 -0.29 8.99 -9.34
N ALA A 30 -1.45 9.23 -8.73
CA ALA A 30 -2.00 10.58 -8.56
C ALA A 30 -1.12 11.47 -7.68
N GLN A 31 -0.27 10.87 -6.81
CA GLN A 31 0.69 11.62 -6.02
C GLN A 31 1.88 12.09 -6.86
N PRO A 32 2.51 13.23 -6.51
CA PRO A 32 3.75 13.66 -7.14
C PRO A 32 4.85 12.58 -6.99
N HIS A 33 5.37 12.10 -8.12
CA HIS A 33 6.37 11.04 -8.15
C HIS A 33 7.53 11.35 -9.09
N VAL A 34 8.69 10.76 -8.80
CA VAL A 34 9.89 10.85 -9.63
C VAL A 34 10.11 9.48 -10.27
N ARG A 35 10.19 9.45 -11.59
CA ARG A 35 10.42 8.24 -12.37
C ARG A 35 11.85 7.73 -12.20
N VAL A 36 11.99 6.40 -12.25
CA VAL A 36 13.29 5.71 -12.29
C VAL A 36 13.58 5.34 -13.74
N GLU A 37 14.45 6.11 -14.39
CA GLU A 37 14.85 5.82 -15.77
C GLU A 37 15.70 4.53 -15.84
N PRO A 38 15.58 3.73 -16.91
CA PRO A 38 14.75 3.93 -18.12
C PRO A 38 13.33 3.33 -18.03
N TYR A 39 12.91 2.85 -16.86
CA TYR A 39 11.64 2.13 -16.69
C TYR A 39 10.46 3.09 -16.42
N ASP A 40 9.24 2.54 -16.38
CA ASP A 40 8.03 3.25 -15.92
C ASP A 40 7.87 3.17 -14.39
N ASP A 41 8.90 2.68 -13.70
CA ASP A 41 9.00 2.62 -12.25
C ASP A 41 9.14 4.02 -11.63
N PHE A 42 8.79 4.16 -10.36
CA PHE A 42 8.92 5.42 -9.64
C PHE A 42 9.28 5.24 -8.16
N TYR A 43 9.87 6.28 -7.57
CA TYR A 43 10.17 6.28 -6.14
C TYR A 43 8.90 6.48 -5.31
N VAL A 44 8.70 5.57 -4.36
CA VAL A 44 7.66 5.66 -3.33
C VAL A 44 8.26 6.34 -2.11
N THR A 45 7.70 7.49 -1.75
CA THR A 45 8.24 8.36 -0.71
C THR A 45 7.30 8.44 0.49
N ARG A 46 7.84 8.89 1.64
CA ARG A 46 7.03 9.02 2.86
C ARG A 46 5.81 9.93 2.66
N PRO A 47 5.93 11.13 2.03
CA PRO A 47 4.78 11.99 1.78
C PRO A 47 3.72 11.30 0.91
N MET A 48 4.12 10.55 -0.10
CA MET A 48 3.20 9.81 -0.97
C MET A 48 2.40 8.77 -0.19
N VAL A 49 3.07 7.88 0.56
CA VAL A 49 2.37 6.85 1.34
C VAL A 49 1.49 7.48 2.42
N THR A 50 1.94 8.59 3.02
CA THR A 50 1.15 9.32 4.02
C THR A 50 -0.13 9.90 3.40
N ALA A 51 -0.04 10.53 2.22
CA ALA A 51 -1.20 11.10 1.54
C ALA A 51 -2.22 10.03 1.14
N VAL A 52 -1.77 8.91 0.57
CA VAL A 52 -2.67 7.79 0.23
C VAL A 52 -3.30 7.19 1.48
N LEU A 53 -2.54 7.06 2.58
CA LEU A 53 -3.07 6.59 3.86
C LEU A 53 -4.14 7.54 4.42
N GLU A 54 -3.89 8.85 4.37
CA GLU A 54 -4.86 9.88 4.78
C GLU A 54 -6.15 9.80 3.95
N GLU A 55 -6.05 9.64 2.64
CA GLU A 55 -7.21 9.48 1.74
C GLU A 55 -8.03 8.23 2.09
N ILE A 56 -7.36 7.10 2.36
CA ILE A 56 -8.03 5.88 2.83
C ILE A 56 -8.72 6.08 4.18
N GLU A 57 -8.07 6.75 5.14
CA GLU A 57 -8.67 7.00 6.45
C GLU A 57 -9.86 7.98 6.37
N GLU A 58 -9.80 8.98 5.49
CA GLU A 58 -10.91 9.88 5.20
C GLU A 58 -12.09 9.11 4.58
N GLU A 59 -11.83 8.23 3.60
CA GLU A 59 -12.88 7.42 2.97
C GLU A 59 -13.50 6.42 3.96
N MET A 60 -12.69 5.80 4.83
CA MET A 60 -13.19 4.97 5.92
C MET A 60 -14.14 5.76 6.82
N THR A 61 -13.75 6.97 7.21
CA THR A 61 -14.57 7.84 8.05
C THR A 61 -15.88 8.21 7.36
N ALA A 62 -15.83 8.59 6.08
CA ALA A 62 -16.99 8.96 5.28
C ALA A 62 -18.01 7.81 5.16
N ASN A 63 -17.53 6.56 5.16
CA ASN A 63 -18.35 5.35 5.11
C ASN A 63 -18.69 4.76 6.49
N GLY A 64 -18.36 5.46 7.58
CA GLY A 64 -18.69 5.03 8.95
C GLY A 64 -17.88 3.83 9.45
N LEU A 65 -16.73 3.54 8.83
CA LEU A 65 -15.82 2.50 9.29
C LEU A 65 -14.99 2.98 10.49
N PRO A 66 -14.65 2.08 11.43
CA PRO A 66 -13.84 2.43 12.58
C PRO A 66 -12.38 2.72 12.17
N LEU A 67 -11.78 3.73 12.80
CA LEU A 67 -10.34 4.04 12.69
C LEU A 67 -9.62 3.73 14.01
N PRO A 68 -9.37 2.45 14.34
CA PRO A 68 -8.60 2.11 15.52
C PRO A 68 -7.16 2.61 15.39
N THR A 69 -6.55 3.01 16.52
CA THR A 69 -5.10 3.21 16.57
C THR A 69 -4.42 1.90 16.19
N LEU A 70 -3.57 1.92 15.16
CA LEU A 70 -2.78 0.76 14.80
C LEU A 70 -1.62 0.61 15.79
N PRO A 71 -1.33 -0.62 16.24
CA PRO A 71 -0.15 -0.89 17.07
C PRO A 71 1.13 -0.69 16.25
N ASP A 72 2.27 -0.56 16.93
CA ASP A 72 3.58 -0.45 16.26
C ASP A 72 3.87 -1.72 15.43
N ARG A 73 4.51 -1.56 14.26
CA ARG A 73 4.75 -2.67 13.32
C ARG A 73 5.43 -3.89 13.93
N ASP A 74 6.36 -3.68 14.85
CA ASP A 74 7.18 -4.76 15.45
C ASP A 74 6.47 -5.48 16.63
N THR A 75 5.15 -5.29 16.78
CA THR A 75 4.33 -5.91 17.83
C THR A 75 3.57 -7.14 17.34
N ILE A 76 3.16 -8.00 18.27
CA ILE A 76 2.34 -9.19 17.98
C ILE A 76 0.96 -8.75 17.49
N GLU A 77 0.41 -7.69 18.07
CA GLU A 77 -0.88 -7.13 17.70
C GLU A 77 -0.91 -6.66 16.24
N PHE A 78 0.18 -6.06 15.74
CA PHE A 78 0.29 -5.71 14.32
C PHE A 78 0.40 -6.95 13.44
N ALA A 79 1.20 -7.94 13.86
CA ALA A 79 1.32 -9.21 13.15
C ALA A 79 -0.02 -9.94 13.03
N ASP A 80 -0.84 -9.92 14.08
CA ASP A 80 -2.19 -10.49 14.09
C ASP A 80 -3.10 -9.78 13.08
N LEU A 81 -3.12 -8.44 13.07
CA LEU A 81 -3.86 -7.64 12.08
C LEU A 81 -3.42 -7.97 10.64
N ARG A 82 -2.11 -8.05 10.41
CA ARG A 82 -1.52 -8.37 9.12
C ARG A 82 -1.86 -9.79 8.66
N SER A 83 -1.93 -10.74 9.59
CA SER A 83 -2.28 -12.14 9.33
C SER A 83 -3.77 -12.36 9.07
N ALA A 84 -4.62 -11.45 9.55
CA ALA A 84 -6.06 -11.49 9.34
C ALA A 84 -6.46 -11.08 7.90
N ILE A 85 -5.56 -10.47 7.14
CA ILE A 85 -5.80 -10.11 5.73
C ILE A 85 -5.86 -11.41 4.90
N PRO A 86 -6.97 -11.69 4.19
CA PRO A 86 -7.09 -12.88 3.35
C PRO A 86 -5.97 -12.94 2.31
N ARG A 87 -5.41 -14.12 2.06
CA ARG A 87 -4.33 -14.25 1.08
C ARG A 87 -4.80 -13.88 -0.34
N GLU A 88 -6.05 -14.17 -0.64
CA GLU A 88 -6.72 -13.89 -1.91
C GLU A 88 -6.78 -12.38 -2.19
N PHE A 89 -6.76 -11.57 -1.14
CA PHE A 89 -6.73 -10.11 -1.25
C PHE A 89 -5.54 -9.63 -2.07
N PHE A 90 -4.39 -10.32 -2.07
CA PHE A 90 -3.22 -9.89 -2.83
C PHE A 90 -3.27 -10.31 -4.32
N PHE A 91 -4.27 -11.10 -4.72
CA PHE A 91 -4.34 -11.72 -6.05
C PHE A 91 -5.49 -11.21 -6.92
N GLY A 92 -6.24 -10.21 -6.46
CA GLY A 92 -7.32 -9.62 -7.22
C GLY A 92 -7.90 -8.39 -6.52
N GLU A 93 -8.44 -7.47 -7.33
CA GLU A 93 -9.19 -6.33 -6.80
C GLU A 93 -10.33 -6.81 -5.91
N PRO A 94 -10.54 -6.18 -4.74
CA PRO A 94 -11.70 -6.49 -3.92
C PRO A 94 -12.99 -6.10 -4.66
N ASP A 95 -13.99 -6.99 -4.65
CA ASP A 95 -15.33 -6.69 -5.20
C ASP A 95 -16.01 -5.50 -4.47
N ASP A 96 -15.65 -5.30 -3.20
CA ASP A 96 -16.12 -4.20 -2.35
C ASP A 96 -14.91 -3.39 -1.85
N TRP A 97 -14.66 -2.27 -2.52
CA TRP A 97 -13.61 -1.31 -2.20
C TRP A 97 -13.68 -0.83 -0.75
N VAL A 98 -14.86 -0.42 -0.30
CA VAL A 98 -15.06 0.16 1.04
C VAL A 98 -14.76 -0.87 2.12
N ALA A 99 -15.21 -2.11 1.94
CA ALA A 99 -14.91 -3.20 2.86
C ALA A 99 -13.41 -3.56 2.92
N ALA A 100 -12.65 -3.26 1.87
CA ALA A 100 -11.22 -3.52 1.77
C ALA A 100 -10.32 -2.40 2.36
N LEU A 101 -10.84 -1.18 2.54
CA LEU A 101 -10.08 -0.05 3.10
C LEU A 101 -9.29 -0.38 4.37
N PRO A 102 -9.82 -1.14 5.36
CA PRO A 102 -9.04 -1.52 6.54
C PRO A 102 -7.80 -2.35 6.22
N PHE A 103 -7.83 -3.19 5.19
CA PHE A 103 -6.68 -4.01 4.78
C PHE A 103 -5.62 -3.13 4.13
N TYR A 104 -6.01 -2.24 3.21
CA TYR A 104 -5.08 -1.28 2.62
C TYR A 104 -4.43 -0.40 3.69
N ARG A 105 -5.21 0.06 4.68
CA ARG A 105 -4.70 0.86 5.80
C ARG A 105 -3.57 0.14 6.57
N VAL A 106 -3.75 -1.13 6.89
CA VAL A 106 -2.72 -1.94 7.57
C VAL A 106 -1.48 -2.08 6.69
N LEU A 107 -1.65 -2.40 5.41
CA LEU A 107 -0.54 -2.63 4.47
C LEU A 107 0.23 -1.35 4.14
N LEU A 108 -0.45 -0.21 3.98
CA LEU A 108 0.20 1.09 3.78
C LEU A 108 0.89 1.58 5.05
N THR A 109 0.40 1.25 6.23
CA THR A 109 1.11 1.52 7.49
C THR A 109 2.41 0.72 7.56
N GLU A 110 2.38 -0.55 7.15
CA GLU A 110 3.58 -1.38 7.01
C GLU A 110 4.57 -0.76 6.01
N LEU A 111 4.07 -0.37 4.83
CA LEU A 111 4.87 0.25 3.77
C LEU A 111 5.47 1.59 4.21
N LEU A 112 4.73 2.40 4.98
CA LEU A 112 5.20 3.67 5.51
C LEU A 112 6.39 3.47 6.45
N ASP A 113 6.39 2.40 7.25
CA ASP A 113 7.51 2.04 8.11
C ASP A 113 8.72 1.53 7.31
N ASP A 114 8.51 0.77 6.22
CA ASP A 114 9.59 0.41 5.29
C ASP A 114 10.21 1.67 4.67
N VAL A 115 9.40 2.60 4.17
CA VAL A 115 9.88 3.87 3.61
C VAL A 115 10.61 4.73 4.65
N ARG A 116 10.20 4.70 5.93
CA ARG A 116 10.93 5.40 7.01
C ARG A 116 12.30 4.79 7.28
N ARG A 117 12.44 3.47 7.16
CA ARG A 117 13.70 2.74 7.37
C ARG A 117 14.66 2.94 6.19
N ASP A 118 14.15 2.86 4.97
CA ASP A 118 14.97 2.81 3.74
C ASP A 118 15.07 4.17 3.02
N GLY A 119 14.29 5.18 3.45
CA GLY A 119 14.21 6.52 2.85
C GLY A 119 13.22 6.61 1.69
N CYS A 120 13.30 5.68 0.74
CA CYS A 120 12.29 5.45 -0.30
C CYS A 120 12.26 3.98 -0.73
N LEU A 121 11.14 3.59 -1.34
CA LEU A 121 11.01 2.32 -2.06
C LEU A 121 10.89 2.59 -3.56
N ILE A 122 10.92 1.54 -4.36
CA ILE A 122 10.67 1.58 -5.80
C ILE A 122 9.34 0.88 -6.06
N CYS A 123 8.41 1.57 -6.73
CA CYS A 123 7.22 0.93 -7.27
C CYS A 123 7.51 0.50 -8.71
N GLY A 124 7.43 -0.79 -8.97
CA GLY A 124 7.44 -1.37 -10.31
C GLY A 124 6.09 -2.03 -10.62
N TRP A 125 5.66 -1.99 -11.87
CA TRP A 125 4.36 -2.52 -12.27
C TRP A 125 4.35 -3.09 -13.69
N SER A 126 3.44 -4.01 -13.96
CA SER A 126 3.22 -4.59 -15.30
C SER A 126 1.74 -4.83 -15.58
N ALA A 127 1.28 -4.51 -16.80
CA ALA A 127 -0.12 -4.66 -17.23
C ALA A 127 -0.32 -5.78 -18.26
#